data_AF-A0A3S9UYI5-F1
#
_entry.id   AF-A0A3S9UYI5-F1
#
_cell.length_a   1.000
_cell.length_b   1.000
_cell.length_c   1.000
_cell.angle_alpha   90.00
_cell.angle_beta   90.00
_cell.angle_gamma   90.00
#
_symmetry.space_group_name_H-M   'P 1'
#
loop_
_entity.id
_entity.type
_entity.pdbx_description
1 polymer ?
#
loop_
_entity_poly.entity_id
_entity_poly.type
_entity_poly.pdbx_seq_one_letter_code
_entity_poly.pdbx_strand_id
1 'polypeptide(L)'
;MEPSIALRARLRKLLNEAIPAGGTEANTNFLDAEIDLLLTEADSLHGAASAGWMEKAGLLQGDIEGYSSGTEKYDLTSLKDRLSHALAMSKQYSDMEADAAGKDASGFMIRVCPPEVL
;
A
#
# COMPACT_ATOMS: atom_id res chain seq x y z
N MET A 1 12.07 -2.10 7.05
CA MET A 1 12.86 -0.91 7.50
C MET A 1 12.71 -0.70 9.01
N GLU A 2 13.57 0.08 9.68
CA GLU A 2 13.40 0.36 11.13
C GLU A 2 12.17 1.26 11.39
N PRO A 3 11.16 0.81 12.16
CA PRO A 3 9.99 1.61 12.45
C PRO A 3 10.35 2.80 13.34
N SER A 4 9.98 4.00 12.91
CA SER A 4 10.14 5.23 13.70
C SER A 4 8.80 5.96 13.82
N ILE A 5 8.64 6.74 14.88
CA ILE A 5 7.42 7.53 15.13
C ILE A 5 7.08 8.43 13.91
N ALA A 6 8.11 9.01 13.29
CA ALA A 6 7.94 9.84 12.09
C ALA A 6 7.46 9.03 10.87
N LEU A 7 8.01 7.82 10.67
CA LEU A 7 7.58 6.92 9.59
C LEU A 7 6.16 6.40 9.82
N ARG A 8 5.84 6.03 11.05
CA ARG A 8 4.49 5.60 11.45
C ARG A 8 3.45 6.68 11.15
N ALA A 9 3.73 7.92 11.56
CA ALA A 9 2.87 9.06 11.28
C ALA A 9 2.73 9.35 9.78
N ARG A 10 3.80 9.17 9.00
CA ARG A 10 3.73 9.30 7.53
C ARG A 10 2.90 8.19 6.89
N LEU A 11 3.08 6.94 7.30
CA LEU A 11 2.31 5.82 6.75
C LEU A 11 0.81 5.97 7.06
N ARG A 12 0.47 6.36 8.30
CA ARG A 12 -0.90 6.68 8.70
C ARG A 12 -1.53 7.75 7.80
N LYS A 13 -0.79 8.79 7.43
CA LYS A 13 -1.27 9.81 6.46
C LYS A 13 -1.50 9.24 5.07
N LEU A 14 -0.60 8.39 4.58
CA LEU A 14 -0.71 7.76 3.24
C LEU A 14 -1.89 6.78 3.14
N LEU A 15 -2.21 6.10 4.24
CA LEU A 15 -3.34 5.17 4.35
C LEU A 15 -4.67 5.87 4.67
N ASN A 16 -4.66 7.20 4.81
CA ASN A 16 -5.80 8.00 5.29
C ASN A 16 -6.35 7.54 6.65
N GLU A 17 -5.45 7.12 7.54
CA GLU A 17 -5.70 6.62 8.91
C GLU A 17 -5.13 7.59 9.94
N ALA A 18 -5.36 8.89 9.71
CA ALA A 18 -4.96 9.92 10.67
C ALA A 18 -5.79 9.76 11.96
N ILE A 19 -5.10 9.64 13.09
CA ILE A 19 -5.77 9.57 14.40
C ILE A 19 -6.53 10.89 14.61
N PRO A 20 -7.86 10.86 14.83
CA PRO A 20 -8.63 12.07 15.07
C PRO A 20 -8.15 12.78 16.34
N ALA A 21 -8.32 14.10 16.41
CA ALA A 21 -7.87 14.90 17.57
C ALA A 21 -8.56 14.43 18.85
N GLY A 22 -7.78 13.92 19.81
CA GLY A 22 -8.29 13.35 21.07
C GLY A 22 -8.70 11.87 20.99
N GLY A 23 -8.54 11.23 19.82
CA GLY A 23 -8.72 9.79 19.64
C GLY A 23 -7.46 8.98 19.93
N THR A 24 -7.62 7.66 19.93
CA THR A 24 -6.53 6.68 20.02
C THR A 24 -6.48 5.82 18.76
N GLU A 25 -5.42 5.02 18.61
CA GLU A 25 -5.27 4.01 17.55
C GLU A 25 -6.43 3.02 17.44
N ALA A 26 -7.26 2.88 18.48
CA ALA A 26 -8.48 2.07 18.45
C ALA A 26 -9.62 2.68 17.59
N ASN A 27 -9.49 3.94 17.19
CA ASN A 27 -10.42 4.60 16.26
C ASN A 27 -9.95 4.49 14.80
N THR A 28 -8.80 3.84 14.57
CA THR A 28 -8.26 3.57 13.24
C THR A 28 -8.41 2.09 12.92
N ASN A 29 -8.41 1.74 11.64
CA ASN A 29 -8.47 0.36 11.17
C ASN A 29 -7.18 -0.42 11.45
N PHE A 30 -6.07 0.29 11.70
CA PHE A 30 -4.78 -0.32 12.01
C PHE A 30 -4.25 0.14 13.37
N LEU A 31 -3.77 -0.82 14.14
CA LEU A 31 -3.03 -0.60 15.37
C LEU A 31 -1.60 -0.13 15.06
N ASP A 32 -0.96 0.50 16.04
CA ASP A 32 0.43 0.93 15.90
C ASP A 32 1.38 -0.25 15.60
N ALA A 33 1.12 -1.41 16.22
CA ALA A 33 1.89 -2.63 16.00
C ALA A 33 1.75 -3.16 14.55
N GLU A 34 0.57 -3.03 13.94
CA GLU A 34 0.33 -3.45 12.55
C GLU A 34 1.03 -2.50 11.57
N ILE A 35 1.02 -1.20 11.85
CA ILE A 35 1.79 -0.22 11.06
C ILE A 35 3.30 -0.49 11.18
N ASP A 36 3.81 -0.81 12.36
CA ASP A 36 5.22 -1.17 12.53
C ASP A 36 5.57 -2.47 11.79
N LEU A 37 4.67 -3.45 11.78
CA LEU A 37 4.83 -4.70 11.04
C LEU A 37 4.98 -4.39 9.54
N LEU A 38 4.05 -3.62 8.97
CA LEU A 38 4.09 -3.20 7.56
C LEU A 38 5.38 -2.45 7.22
N LEU A 39 5.86 -1.58 8.12
CA LEU A 39 7.13 -0.87 7.94
C LEU A 39 8.35 -1.79 8.06
N THR A 40 8.26 -2.84 8.86
CA THR A 40 9.33 -3.82 9.05
C THR A 40 9.44 -4.73 7.83
N GLU A 41 8.31 -5.23 7.32
CA GLU A 41 8.22 -6.12 6.17
C GLU A 41 8.52 -5.42 4.84
N ALA A 42 8.22 -4.13 4.72
CA ALA A 42 8.52 -3.37 3.52
C ALA A 42 9.94 -2.77 3.52
N ASP A 43 10.55 -2.77 2.34
CA ASP A 43 11.83 -2.09 2.09
C ASP A 43 11.66 -0.58 1.87
N SER A 44 10.45 -0.12 1.53
CA SER A 44 10.15 1.28 1.25
C SER A 44 8.80 1.72 1.84
N LEU A 45 8.67 3.03 2.10
CA LEU A 45 7.42 3.63 2.61
C LEU A 45 6.25 3.43 1.63
N HIS A 46 6.53 3.43 0.33
CA HIS A 46 5.52 3.18 -0.70
C HIS A 46 5.11 1.71 -0.74
N GLY A 47 6.04 0.77 -0.57
CA GLY A 47 5.73 -0.65 -0.41
C GLY A 47 4.83 -0.90 0.81
N ALA A 48 5.16 -0.29 1.96
CA ALA A 48 4.33 -0.37 3.16
C ALA A 48 2.92 0.21 2.93
N ALA A 49 2.81 1.33 2.20
CA ALA A 49 1.52 1.93 1.87
C ALA A 49 0.71 1.03 0.92
N SER A 50 1.37 0.43 -0.07
CA SER A 50 0.73 -0.50 -1.01
C SER A 50 0.16 -1.72 -0.28
N ALA A 51 0.95 -2.31 0.61
CA ALA A 51 0.53 -3.43 1.47
C ALA A 51 -0.64 -3.04 2.38
N GLY A 52 -0.57 -1.89 3.06
CA GLY A 52 -1.67 -1.42 3.92
C GLY A 52 -2.97 -1.11 3.15
N TRP A 53 -2.89 -0.62 1.92
CA TRP A 53 -4.07 -0.46 1.04
C TRP A 53 -4.64 -1.81 0.56
N MET A 54 -3.78 -2.82 0.38
CA MET A 54 -4.17 -4.17 0.00
C MET A 54 -4.88 -4.91 1.15
N GLU A 55 -4.36 -4.80 2.37
CA GLU A 55 -5.00 -5.27 3.62
C GLU A 55 -6.41 -4.67 3.77
N LYS A 56 -6.54 -3.35 3.60
CA LYS A 56 -7.84 -2.65 3.60
C LYS A 56 -8.79 -3.17 2.53
N ALA A 57 -8.28 -3.44 1.34
CA ALA A 57 -9.09 -4.00 0.26
C ALA A 57 -9.60 -5.39 0.64
N GLY A 58 -8.78 -6.23 1.27
CA GLY A 58 -9.20 -7.54 1.77
C GLY A 58 -10.33 -7.46 2.80
N LEU A 59 -10.23 -6.54 3.76
CA LEU A 59 -11.29 -6.29 4.75
C LEU A 59 -12.60 -5.85 4.09
N LEU A 60 -12.53 -4.91 3.15
CA LEU A 60 -13.70 -4.43 2.38
C LEU A 60 -14.31 -5.55 1.53
N GLN A 61 -13.49 -6.42 0.94
CA GLN A 61 -13.97 -7.53 0.13
C GLN A 61 -14.74 -8.55 0.97
N GLY A 62 -14.23 -8.90 2.16
CA GLY A 62 -14.94 -9.77 3.10
C GLY A 62 -16.27 -9.18 3.57
N ASP A 63 -16.31 -7.87 3.81
CA ASP A 63 -17.54 -7.16 4.19
C ASP A 63 -18.57 -7.15 3.04
N ILE A 64 -18.14 -6.93 1.79
CA ILE A 64 -18.99 -7.01 0.60
C ILE A 64 -19.55 -8.42 0.40
N GLU A 65 -18.77 -9.48 0.60
CA GLU A 65 -19.23 -10.86 0.48
C GLU A 65 -20.28 -11.21 1.57
N GLY A 66 -20.07 -10.73 2.79
CA GLY A 66 -21.05 -10.83 3.88
C GLY A 66 -22.33 -10.04 3.58
N TYR A 67 -22.21 -8.79 3.14
CA TYR A 67 -23.33 -7.92 2.79
C TYR A 67 -24.06 -8.34 1.52
N SER A 68 -23.41 -9.00 0.57
CA SER A 68 -24.09 -9.50 -0.65
C SER A 68 -25.15 -10.56 -0.33
N SER A 69 -25.11 -11.15 0.86
CA SER A 69 -26.15 -12.04 1.38
C SER A 69 -27.30 -11.29 2.08
N GLY A 70 -27.10 -10.01 2.43
CA GLY A 70 -28.03 -9.13 3.13
C GLY A 70 -28.58 -8.02 2.22
N THR A 71 -29.89 -7.89 2.18
CA THR A 71 -30.65 -7.12 1.20
C THR A 71 -30.44 -5.59 1.28
N GLU A 72 -29.39 -5.02 0.67
CA GLU A 72 -29.26 -3.56 0.47
C GLU A 72 -28.29 -3.18 -0.69
N LYS A 73 -28.85 -2.71 -1.82
CA LYS A 73 -28.10 -2.43 -3.07
C LYS A 73 -27.26 -1.15 -3.03
N TYR A 74 -27.64 -0.19 -2.17
CA TYR A 74 -27.02 1.14 -2.14
C TYR A 74 -25.67 1.08 -1.42
N ASP A 75 -25.61 0.45 -0.26
CA ASP A 75 -24.38 0.24 0.51
C ASP A 75 -23.35 -0.59 -0.25
N LEU A 76 -23.77 -1.67 -0.93
CA LEU A 76 -22.89 -2.50 -1.77
C LEU A 76 -22.16 -1.72 -2.88
N THR A 77 -22.81 -0.72 -3.47
CA THR A 77 -22.18 0.09 -4.52
C THR A 77 -21.09 0.99 -3.92
N SER A 78 -21.36 1.58 -2.75
CA SER A 78 -20.38 2.40 -2.03
C SER A 78 -19.18 1.60 -1.53
N LEU A 79 -19.39 0.35 -1.09
CA LEU A 79 -18.32 -0.53 -0.63
C LEU A 79 -17.43 -0.98 -1.80
N LYS A 80 -18.02 -1.33 -2.95
CA LYS A 80 -17.26 -1.66 -4.17
C LYS A 80 -16.44 -0.49 -4.71
N ASP A 81 -16.96 0.73 -4.61
CA ASP A 81 -16.21 1.94 -4.97
C ASP A 81 -14.99 2.14 -4.05
N ARG A 82 -15.19 2.00 -2.73
CA ARG A 82 -14.10 2.04 -1.74
C ARG A 82 -13.07 0.93 -1.97
N LEU A 83 -13.50 -0.28 -2.29
CA LEU A 83 -12.63 -1.40 -2.64
C LEU A 83 -11.78 -1.07 -3.88
N SER A 84 -12.43 -0.60 -4.94
CA SER A 84 -11.78 -0.24 -6.20
C SER A 84 -10.76 0.89 -6.00
N HIS A 85 -11.10 1.87 -5.16
CA HIS A 85 -10.19 2.95 -4.77
C HIS A 85 -8.99 2.42 -3.98
N ALA A 86 -9.21 1.53 -3.00
CA ALA A 86 -8.13 0.91 -2.24
C ALA A 86 -7.16 0.11 -3.12
N LEU A 87 -7.69 -0.70 -4.05
CA LEU A 87 -6.88 -1.45 -5.02
C LEU A 87 -6.12 -0.52 -5.97
N ALA A 88 -6.75 0.56 -6.45
CA ALA A 88 -6.10 1.54 -7.31
C ALA A 88 -4.93 2.24 -6.60
N MET A 89 -5.10 2.61 -5.32
CA MET A 89 -4.03 3.19 -4.50
C MET A 89 -2.92 2.19 -4.22
N SER A 90 -3.25 0.95 -3.87
CA SER A 90 -2.27 -0.11 -3.67
C SER A 90 -1.40 -0.30 -4.92
N LYS A 91 -2.04 -0.38 -6.09
CA LYS A 91 -1.37 -0.50 -7.38
C LYS A 91 -0.50 0.72 -7.67
N GLN A 92 -0.99 1.94 -7.47
CA GLN A 92 -0.24 3.17 -7.71
C GLN A 92 1.05 3.24 -6.88
N TYR A 93 0.97 2.87 -5.60
CA TYR A 93 2.16 2.86 -4.73
C TYR A 93 3.14 1.74 -5.08
N SER A 94 2.64 0.58 -5.54
CA SER A 94 3.50 -0.50 -6.06
C SER A 94 4.19 -0.10 -7.37
N ASP A 95 3.47 0.53 -8.30
CA ASP A 95 4.04 1.05 -9.55
C ASP A 95 5.10 2.14 -9.25
N MET A 96 4.87 3.03 -8.28
CA MET A 96 5.86 4.02 -7.84
C MET A 96 7.12 3.40 -7.22
N GLU A 97 6.97 2.31 -6.48
CA GLU A 97 8.09 1.55 -5.91
C GLU A 97 8.90 0.87 -7.01
N ALA A 98 8.22 0.21 -7.96
CA ALA A 98 8.84 -0.41 -9.13
C ALA A 98 9.56 0.62 -10.02
N ASP A 99 8.99 1.82 -10.22
CA ASP A 99 9.60 2.91 -10.99
C ASP A 99 10.80 3.51 -10.25
N ALA A 100 10.77 3.56 -8.92
CA ALA A 100 11.91 3.95 -8.10
C ALA A 100 13.05 2.91 -8.17
N ALA A 101 12.73 1.61 -8.16
CA ALA A 101 13.70 0.53 -8.31
C ALA A 101 14.24 0.39 -9.75
N GLY A 102 13.42 0.66 -10.77
CA GLY A 102 13.76 0.55 -12.18
C GLY A 102 14.65 1.68 -12.72
N LYS A 103 14.70 2.82 -12.03
CA LYS A 103 15.61 3.93 -12.36
C LYS A 103 17.09 3.61 -12.15
N ASP A 104 17.42 2.60 -11.34
CA ASP A 104 18.80 2.12 -11.18
C ASP A 104 19.19 1.03 -12.20
N ALA A 105 18.20 0.42 -12.89
CA ALA A 105 18.40 -0.68 -13.82
C ALA A 105 18.44 -0.26 -15.31
N SER A 106 18.33 1.04 -15.62
CA SER A 106 18.28 1.58 -16.99
C SER A 106 19.66 2.03 -17.51
N GLY A 107 20.72 1.33 -17.12
CA GLY A 107 22.11 1.64 -17.46
C GLY A 107 22.96 0.47 -17.96
N PHE A 108 22.38 -0.62 -18.47
CA PHE A 108 23.18 -1.67 -19.13
C PHE A 108 23.50 -1.29 -20.58
N MET A 109 24.45 -0.36 -20.76
CA MET A 109 25.14 -0.17 -22.03
C MET A 109 25.97 -1.43 -22.34
N ILE A 110 25.42 -2.36 -23.12
CA ILE A 110 26.17 -3.47 -23.69
C ILE A 110 27.19 -2.87 -24.67
N ARG A 111 28.41 -2.65 -24.21
CA ARG A 111 29.54 -2.25 -25.06
C ARG A 111 30.08 -3.52 -25.74
N VAL A 112 29.55 -3.84 -26.91
CA VAL A 112 30.09 -4.91 -27.76
C VAL A 112 31.47 -4.47 -28.27
N CYS A 113 32.54 -5.01 -27.67
CA CYS A 113 33.88 -4.93 -28.24
C CYS A 113 34.00 -5.97 -29.37
N PRO A 114 34.28 -5.60 -30.62
CA PRO A 114 34.63 -6.58 -31.65
C PRO A 114 36.00 -7.19 -31.35
N PRO A 115 36.18 -8.51 -31.50
CA PRO A 115 37.48 -9.15 -31.27
C PRO A 115 38.46 -8.79 -32.39
N GLU A 116 39.66 -8.33 -32.01
CA GLU A 116 40.78 -8.16 -32.94
C GLU A 116 41.21 -9.52 -33.51
N VAL A 117 41.25 -9.61 -34.83
CA VAL A 117 41.68 -10.80 -35.58
C VAL A 117 43.17 -10.65 -35.87
N LEU A 118 43.97 -11.65 -35.45
CA LEU A 118 45.37 -11.84 -35.81
C LEU A 118 45.51 -12.38 -37.25
#